data_AF-A0A7Y7D5G7-F1
#
_entry.id   AF-A0A7Y7D5G7-F1
#
_cell.length_a   1.000
_cell.length_b   1.000
_cell.length_c   1.000
_cell.angle_alpha   90.00
_cell.angle_beta   90.00
_cell.angle_gamma   90.00
#
_symmetry.space_group_name_H-M   'P 1'
#
loop_
_entity.id
_entity.type
_entity.pdbx_description
1 polymer ?
#
loop_
_entity_poly.entity_id
_entity_poly.type
_entity_poly.pdbx_seq_one_letter_code
_entity_poly.pdbx_strand_id
1 'polypeptide(L)'
;MNSSARGFTLIELMIVVVVIAIIAMFAYPAYLDYVRKGRRADAISYLLAIQIAQERYRAYNNQYAANIATLEAAKVLSPSSNKFYDFSISSVASSTYQLLAEPKTDSDQQKDTGCLNLTLDQSDIKAPASCWKR
;
A
#
# COMPACT_ATOMS: atom_id res chain seq x y z
N MET A 1 -21.17 9.76 56.55
CA MET A 1 -21.28 8.84 55.41
C MET A 1 -19.88 8.41 55.01
N ASN A 2 -19.41 7.24 55.48
CA ASN A 2 -18.08 6.74 55.12
C ASN A 2 -18.21 5.81 53.91
N SER A 3 -18.05 6.39 52.71
CA SER A 3 -17.79 5.65 51.49
C SER A 3 -16.40 5.01 51.61
N SER A 4 -16.35 3.72 51.94
CA SER A 4 -15.11 2.94 51.85
C SER A 4 -14.68 2.86 50.39
N ALA A 5 -13.64 3.60 50.02
CA ALA A 5 -13.00 3.46 48.72
C ALA A 5 -12.39 2.05 48.65
N ARG A 6 -13.01 1.16 47.87
CA ARG A 6 -12.45 -0.17 47.58
C ARG A 6 -11.27 0.03 46.62
N GLY A 7 -10.06 -0.23 47.10
CA GLY A 7 -8.84 -0.22 46.29
C GLY A 7 -8.72 -1.49 45.44
N PHE A 8 -8.04 -1.38 44.30
CA PHE A 8 -7.65 -2.51 43.46
C PHE A 8 -6.52 -3.29 44.14
N THR A 9 -6.54 -4.63 44.07
CA THR A 9 -5.42 -5.45 44.57
C THR A 9 -4.31 -5.55 43.52
N LEU A 10 -3.07 -5.74 44.00
CA LEU A 10 -1.92 -5.99 43.11
C LEU A 10 -2.12 -7.26 42.28
N ILE A 11 -2.75 -8.29 42.85
CA ILE A 11 -3.00 -9.55 42.15
C ILE A 11 -4.04 -9.38 41.03
N GLU A 12 -5.10 -8.58 41.23
CA GLU A 12 -6.06 -8.28 40.17
C GLU A 12 -5.39 -7.56 39.00
N LEU A 13 -4.48 -6.61 39.27
CA LEU A 13 -3.74 -5.92 38.22
C LEU A 13 -2.79 -6.88 37.47
N MET A 14 -2.12 -7.80 38.17
CA MET A 14 -1.26 -8.79 37.53
C MET A 14 -2.06 -9.72 36.59
N ILE A 15 -3.25 -10.16 37.00
CA ILE A 15 -4.11 -11.01 36.15
C ILE A 15 -4.54 -10.24 34.89
N VAL A 16 -4.94 -8.97 35.04
CA VAL A 16 -5.35 -8.14 33.89
C VAL A 16 -4.20 -7.97 32.88
N VAL A 17 -2.99 -7.70 33.36
CA VAL A 17 -1.81 -7.55 32.49
C VAL A 17 -1.51 -8.85 31.74
N VAL A 18 -1.63 -10.01 32.41
CA VAL A 18 -1.44 -11.32 31.77
C VAL A 18 -2.46 -11.55 30.66
N VAL A 19 -3.73 -11.25 30.90
CA VAL A 19 -4.79 -11.40 29.88
C VAL A 19 -4.53 -10.49 28.68
N ILE A 20 -4.14 -9.23 28.91
CA ILE A 20 -3.81 -8.28 27.83
C ILE A 20 -2.62 -8.78 27.01
N ALA A 21 -1.59 -9.33 27.65
CA ALA A 21 -0.40 -9.85 26.97
C ALA A 21 -0.75 -11.00 26.01
N ILE A 22 -1.65 -11.91 26.42
CA ILE A 22 -2.10 -13.03 25.58
C ILE A 22 -2.86 -12.51 24.34
N ILE A 23 -3.77 -11.56 24.52
CA ILE A 23 -4.56 -11.00 23.41
C ILE A 23 -3.65 -10.23 22.43
N ALA A 24 -2.73 -9.42 22.97
CA ALA A 24 -1.83 -8.59 22.18
C ALA A 24 -0.98 -9.41 21.20
N MET A 25 -0.60 -10.64 21.55
CA MET A 25 0.19 -11.53 20.71
C MET A 25 -0.47 -11.81 19.34
N PHE A 26 -1.80 -11.93 19.30
CA PHE A 26 -2.54 -12.18 18.05
C PHE A 26 -3.05 -10.88 17.42
N ALA A 27 -3.52 -9.94 18.25
CA ALA A 27 -4.11 -8.70 17.77
C ALA A 27 -3.08 -7.79 17.07
N TYR A 28 -1.85 -7.74 17.57
CA TYR A 28 -0.81 -6.86 17.04
C TYR A 28 -0.39 -7.20 15.58
N PRO A 29 0.01 -8.44 15.24
CA PRO A 29 0.35 -8.77 13.85
C PRO A 29 -0.84 -8.61 12.91
N ALA A 30 -2.06 -8.99 13.34
CA ALA A 30 -3.27 -8.82 12.54
C ALA A 30 -3.57 -7.33 12.23
N TYR A 31 -3.34 -6.44 13.20
CA TYR A 31 -3.48 -5.00 12.99
C TYR A 31 -2.44 -4.45 12.00
N LEU A 32 -1.18 -4.89 12.11
CA LEU A 32 -0.14 -4.48 11.15
C LEU A 32 -0.48 -4.91 9.72
N ASP A 33 -1.02 -6.13 9.55
CA ASP A 33 -1.47 -6.61 8.23
C ASP A 33 -2.64 -5.78 7.69
N TYR A 34 -3.58 -5.37 8.56
CA TYR A 34 -4.65 -4.46 8.16
C TYR A 34 -4.11 -3.10 7.68
N VAL A 35 -3.14 -2.53 8.39
CA VAL A 35 -2.49 -1.27 7.99
C VAL A 35 -1.76 -1.42 6.65
N ARG A 36 -1.05 -2.54 6.42
CA ARG A 36 -0.37 -2.84 5.15
C ARG A 36 -1.35 -2.96 3.98
N LYS A 37 -2.52 -3.60 4.21
CA LYS A 37 -3.60 -3.66 3.21
C LYS A 37 -4.12 -2.27 2.83
N GLY A 38 -4.29 -1.37 3.81
CA GLY A 38 -4.65 0.02 3.54
C GLY A 38 -3.62 0.74 2.66
N ARG A 39 -2.33 0.61 3.00
CA ARG A 39 -1.23 1.18 2.19
C ARG A 39 -1.18 0.61 0.78
N ARG A 40 -1.49 -0.68 0.61
CA ARG A 40 -1.67 -1.31 -0.71
C ARG A 40 -2.80 -0.67 -1.49
N ALA A 41 -3.95 -0.43 -0.86
CA ALA A 41 -5.08 0.21 -1.53
C ALA A 41 -4.71 1.61 -2.04
N ASP A 42 -3.92 2.37 -1.29
CA ASP A 42 -3.38 3.66 -1.72
C ASP A 42 -2.44 3.51 -2.94
N ALA A 43 -1.55 2.51 -2.91
CA ALA A 43 -0.64 2.23 -4.03
C ALA A 43 -1.39 1.80 -5.30
N ILE A 44 -2.39 0.93 -5.16
CA ILE A 44 -3.28 0.49 -6.24
C ILE A 44 -3.99 1.72 -6.86
N SER A 45 -4.50 2.61 -6.01
CA SER A 45 -5.18 3.82 -6.48
C SER A 45 -4.25 4.71 -7.32
N TYR A 46 -2.98 4.80 -6.93
CA TYR A 46 -1.99 5.55 -7.69
C TYR A 46 -1.56 4.84 -8.98
N LEU A 47 -1.42 3.50 -8.99
CA LEU A 47 -1.18 2.74 -10.23
C LEU A 47 -2.30 2.95 -11.25
N LEU A 48 -3.57 2.96 -10.81
CA LEU A 48 -4.71 3.26 -11.68
C LEU A 48 -4.65 4.70 -12.21
N ALA A 49 -4.21 5.66 -11.40
CA ALA A 49 -4.00 7.03 -11.86
C ALA A 49 -2.89 7.12 -12.92
N ILE A 50 -1.80 6.35 -12.77
CA ILE A 50 -0.74 6.26 -13.79
C ILE A 50 -1.28 5.64 -15.08
N GLN A 51 -2.09 4.58 -15.00
CA GLN A 51 -2.74 3.97 -16.18
C GLN A 51 -3.61 4.99 -16.93
N ILE A 52 -4.45 5.76 -16.22
CA ILE A 52 -5.25 6.83 -16.83
C ILE A 52 -4.34 7.90 -17.46
N ALA A 53 -3.24 8.25 -16.81
CA ALA A 53 -2.27 9.22 -17.34
C ALA A 53 -1.56 8.69 -18.60
N GLN A 54 -1.26 7.39 -18.69
CA GLN A 54 -0.71 6.75 -19.88
C GLN A 54 -1.66 6.88 -21.07
N GLU A 55 -2.95 6.60 -20.87
CA GLU A 55 -3.95 6.74 -21.94
C GLU A 55 -4.13 8.21 -22.37
N ARG A 56 -4.11 9.15 -21.41
CA ARG A 56 -4.14 10.59 -21.71
C ARG A 56 -2.91 11.03 -22.49
N TYR A 57 -1.72 10.54 -22.12
CA TYR A 57 -0.49 10.86 -22.83
C TYR A 57 -0.53 10.34 -24.26
N ARG A 58 -1.00 9.09 -24.46
CA ARG A 58 -1.14 8.45 -25.77
C ARG A 58 -2.19 9.11 -26.67
N ALA A 59 -3.17 9.82 -26.11
CA ALA A 59 -4.11 10.60 -26.92
C ALA A 59 -3.43 11.72 -27.73
N TYR A 60 -2.26 12.19 -27.29
CA TYR A 60 -1.49 13.25 -27.96
C TYR A 60 -0.13 12.78 -28.51
N ASN A 61 0.27 11.54 -28.20
CA ASN A 61 1.56 10.98 -28.58
C ASN A 61 1.38 9.57 -29.15
N ASN A 62 2.14 9.21 -30.19
CA ASN A 62 2.02 7.89 -30.82
C ASN A 62 2.62 6.73 -29.99
N GLN A 63 2.95 6.96 -28.73
CA GLN A 63 3.56 5.99 -27.83
C GLN A 63 3.19 6.27 -26.37
N TYR A 64 3.31 5.26 -25.53
CA TYR A 64 3.21 5.41 -24.08
C TYR A 64 4.45 6.12 -23.51
N ALA A 65 4.26 6.74 -22.34
CA ALA A 65 5.30 7.45 -21.63
C ALA A 65 6.31 6.47 -21.01
N ALA A 66 7.60 6.74 -21.20
CA ALA A 66 8.66 5.82 -20.79
C ALA A 66 8.92 5.80 -19.28
N ASN A 67 8.53 6.86 -18.57
CA ASN A 67 8.75 7.01 -17.13
C ASN A 67 7.76 8.00 -16.52
N ILE A 68 7.67 8.03 -15.19
CA ILE A 68 6.72 8.87 -14.46
C ILE A 68 7.01 10.36 -14.69
N ALA A 69 8.28 10.76 -14.75
CA ALA A 69 8.68 12.14 -14.98
C ALA A 69 8.12 12.70 -16.30
N THR A 70 8.04 11.88 -17.36
CA THR A 70 7.42 12.30 -18.62
C THR A 70 5.91 12.55 -18.51
N LEU A 71 5.20 11.76 -17.70
CA LEU A 71 3.77 11.98 -17.43
C LEU A 71 3.54 13.24 -16.57
N GLU A 72 4.40 13.47 -15.59
CA GLU A 72 4.36 14.67 -14.74
C GLU A 72 4.68 15.95 -15.54
N ALA A 73 5.72 15.91 -16.39
CA ALA A 73 6.10 17.02 -17.26
C ALA A 73 4.99 17.37 -18.27
N ALA A 74 4.27 16.36 -18.78
CA ALA A 74 3.09 16.53 -19.62
C ALA A 74 1.84 16.99 -18.84
N LYS A 75 1.93 17.14 -17.52
CA LYS A 75 0.85 17.56 -16.61
C LYS A 75 -0.39 16.66 -16.67
N VAL A 76 -0.20 15.38 -17.02
CA VAL A 76 -1.27 14.37 -17.04
C VAL A 76 -1.29 13.49 -15.79
N LEU A 77 -0.26 13.60 -14.95
CA LEU A 77 -0.11 12.92 -13.68
C LEU A 77 0.43 13.89 -12.62
N SER A 78 -0.10 13.80 -11.40
CA SER A 78 0.46 14.52 -10.24
C SER A 78 1.50 13.66 -9.51
N PRO A 79 2.55 14.28 -8.94
CA PRO A 79 3.54 13.54 -8.16
C PRO A 79 2.93 12.73 -7.03
N SER A 80 3.48 11.56 -6.78
CA SER A 80 3.04 10.69 -5.70
C SER A 80 3.39 11.29 -4.34
N SER A 81 2.45 11.28 -3.40
CA SER A 81 2.69 11.56 -1.99
C SER A 81 2.90 10.28 -1.17
N ASN A 82 3.03 9.12 -1.83
CA ASN A 82 3.14 7.82 -1.17
C ASN A 82 4.47 7.67 -0.42
N LYS A 83 4.39 7.29 0.85
CA LYS A 83 5.55 7.10 1.74
C LYS A 83 6.04 5.66 1.80
N PHE A 84 5.26 4.71 1.29
CA PHE A 84 5.46 3.28 1.49
C PHE A 84 5.79 2.51 0.21
N TYR A 85 5.53 3.11 -0.96
CA TYR A 85 5.83 2.56 -2.28
C TYR A 85 6.61 3.54 -3.15
N ASP A 86 7.52 3.00 -3.95
CA ASP A 86 8.12 3.67 -5.09
C ASP A 86 7.47 3.14 -6.38
N PHE A 87 7.20 4.03 -7.33
CA PHE A 87 6.50 3.70 -8.57
C PHE A 87 7.44 3.84 -9.76
N SER A 88 7.32 2.92 -10.71
CA SER A 88 8.07 2.97 -11.96
C SER A 88 7.25 2.47 -13.14
N ILE A 89 7.73 2.79 -14.33
CA ILE A 89 7.20 2.29 -15.60
C ILE A 89 8.35 1.52 -16.26
N SER A 90 8.07 0.29 -16.67
CA SER A 90 9.01 -0.61 -17.33
C SER A 90 8.37 -1.23 -18.57
N SER A 91 9.14 -2.02 -19.33
CA SER A 91 8.65 -2.78 -20.49
C SER A 91 7.95 -1.91 -21.55
N VAL A 92 8.48 -0.71 -21.77
CA VAL A 92 7.84 0.32 -22.61
C VAL A 92 8.13 0.05 -24.08
N ALA A 93 7.05 -0.11 -24.86
CA ALA A 93 7.06 -0.04 -26.31
C ALA A 93 5.98 0.94 -26.78
N SER A 94 5.79 1.07 -28.10
CA SER A 94 4.77 1.96 -28.67
C SER A 94 3.34 1.66 -28.19
N SER A 95 3.06 0.41 -27.81
CA SER A 95 1.73 -0.07 -27.43
C SER A 95 1.70 -0.93 -26.16
N THR A 96 2.83 -1.05 -25.44
CA THR A 96 2.90 -1.85 -24.20
C THR A 96 3.63 -1.09 -23.11
N TYR A 97 3.25 -1.33 -21.86
CA TYR A 97 3.98 -0.87 -20.68
C TYR A 97 3.65 -1.78 -19.51
N GLN A 98 4.51 -1.76 -18.50
CA GLN A 98 4.21 -2.34 -17.20
C GLN A 98 4.42 -1.26 -16.14
N LEU A 99 3.39 -1.05 -15.32
CA LEU A 99 3.45 -0.22 -14.14
C LEU A 99 3.85 -1.10 -12.96
N LEU A 100 4.74 -0.58 -12.13
CA LEU A 100 5.25 -1.30 -10.97
C LEU A 100 5.18 -0.38 -9.74
N ALA A 101 4.64 -0.91 -8.65
CA ALA A 101 4.76 -0.33 -7.32
C ALA A 101 5.55 -1.31 -6.44
N GLU A 102 6.71 -0.87 -5.95
CA GLU A 102 7.58 -1.64 -5.06
C GLU A 102 7.57 -1.00 -3.68
N PRO A 103 7.60 -1.79 -2.59
CA PRO A 103 7.65 -1.22 -1.26
C PRO A 103 8.99 -0.52 -1.08
N LYS A 104 9.02 0.64 -0.40
CA LYS A 104 10.29 1.30 -0.09
C LYS A 104 11.14 0.41 0.82
N THR A 105 12.46 0.45 0.67
CA THR A 105 13.39 -0.40 1.42
C THR A 105 13.27 -0.24 2.93
N ASP A 106 12.99 0.97 3.41
CA ASP A 106 12.92 1.29 4.85
C ASP A 106 11.49 1.26 5.42
N SER A 107 10.54 0.72 4.65
CA SER A 107 9.12 0.69 5.03
C SER A 107 8.73 -0.65 5.65
N ASP A 108 7.83 -0.62 6.65
CA ASP A 108 7.19 -1.84 7.19
C ASP A 108 6.38 -2.59 6.11
N GLN A 109 6.10 -1.95 4.98
CA GLN A 109 5.50 -2.58 3.81
C GLN A 109 6.34 -3.73 3.23
N GLN A 110 7.66 -3.77 3.49
CA GLN A 110 8.53 -4.92 3.18
C GLN A 110 8.10 -6.23 3.86
N LYS A 111 7.25 -6.16 4.89
CA LYS A 111 6.72 -7.33 5.59
C LYS A 111 5.38 -7.81 5.01
N ASP A 112 4.87 -7.20 3.95
CA ASP A 112 3.64 -7.63 3.26
C ASP A 112 3.92 -8.82 2.33
N THR A 113 4.34 -9.93 2.93
CA THR A 113 4.78 -11.14 2.23
C THR A 113 3.69 -11.66 1.29
N GLY A 114 4.05 -11.92 0.03
CA GLY A 114 3.14 -12.35 -1.03
C GLY A 114 2.48 -11.20 -1.81
N CYS A 115 2.59 -9.96 -1.32
CA CYS A 115 2.03 -8.77 -1.95
C CYS A 115 2.99 -7.58 -1.97
N LEU A 116 4.30 -7.87 -2.05
CA LEU A 116 5.35 -6.84 -2.06
C LEU A 116 5.26 -5.96 -3.31
N ASN A 117 5.35 -6.56 -4.48
CA ASN A 117 5.33 -5.84 -5.75
C ASN A 117 3.95 -5.92 -6.37
N LEU A 118 3.39 -4.77 -6.74
CA LEU A 118 2.13 -4.70 -7.47
C LEU A 118 2.41 -4.26 -8.89
N THR A 119 1.82 -4.98 -9.85
CA THR A 119 1.97 -4.69 -11.28
C THR A 119 0.63 -4.55 -11.97
N LEU A 120 0.60 -3.66 -12.95
CA LEU A 120 -0.54 -3.37 -13.81
C LEU A 120 -0.02 -3.06 -15.21
N ASP A 121 -0.56 -3.69 -16.24
CA ASP A 121 -0.17 -3.42 -17.64
C ASP A 121 -1.29 -2.74 -18.45
N GLN A 122 -1.00 -2.41 -19.71
CA GLN A 122 -1.97 -1.77 -20.60
C GLN A 122 -3.23 -2.60 -20.89
N SER A 123 -3.19 -3.91 -20.61
CA SER A 123 -4.29 -4.85 -20.84
C SER A 123 -5.09 -5.11 -19.55
N ASP A 124 -4.88 -4.29 -18.51
CA ASP A 124 -5.47 -4.42 -17.18
C ASP A 124 -5.08 -5.75 -16.46
N ILE A 125 -3.96 -6.36 -16.86
CA ILE A 125 -3.42 -7.54 -16.18
C ILE A 125 -2.78 -7.09 -14.87
N LYS A 126 -3.35 -7.57 -13.77
CA LYS A 126 -2.97 -7.24 -12.40
C LYS A 126 -2.26 -8.42 -11.76
N ALA A 127 -1.05 -8.19 -11.25
CA ALA A 127 -0.33 -9.22 -10.50
C ALA A 127 0.32 -8.68 -9.22
N PRO A 128 0.37 -9.50 -8.15
CA PRO A 128 -0.32 -10.78 -7.96
C PRO A 128 -1.83 -10.60 -7.74
N ALA A 129 -2.69 -11.34 -8.45
CA ALA A 129 -4.15 -11.11 -8.44
C ALA A 129 -4.81 -11.15 -7.04
N SER A 130 -4.24 -11.91 -6.10
CA SER A 130 -4.71 -11.96 -4.70
C SER A 130 -4.59 -10.62 -3.98
N CYS A 131 -3.64 -9.79 -4.36
CA CYS A 131 -3.31 -8.53 -3.70
C CYS A 131 -4.16 -7.35 -4.18
N TRP A 132 -4.91 -7.52 -5.26
CA TRP A 132 -5.77 -6.51 -5.89
C TRP A 132 -7.24 -6.60 -5.47
N LYS A 133 -7.58 -7.57 -4.62
CA LYS A 133 -8.93 -7.70 -4.05
C LYS A 133 -9.08 -6.75 -2.86
N ARG A 134 -10.24 -6.07 -2.78
CA ARG A 134 -10.61 -5.24 -1.62
C ARG A 134 -10.86 -6.08 -0.38
#